data_AF-A0A376KNF3-F1
#
_entry.id   AF-A0A376KNF3-F1
#
_cell.length_a   1.000
_cell.length_b   1.000
_cell.length_c   1.000
_cell.angle_alpha   90.00
_cell.angle_beta   90.00
_cell.angle_gamma   90.00
#
_symmetry.space_group_name_H-M   'P 1'
#
loop_
_entity.id
_entity.type
_entity.pdbx_description
1 polymer ?
#
loop_
_entity_poly.entity_id
_entity_poly.type
_entity_poly.pdbx_seq_one_letter_code
_entity_poly.pdbx_strand_id
1 'polypeptide(L)'
;MASPLYQFFRMMPRHSLSLHRRSGDLAHLTEILLAELAPVLSCEQPAALLVHGDTTSAMTAALAAYYARVPIGHVEAGLRTYNKYSPFPEEMNRSLIGRLADWHYAPTPCARKALLNEGVDSSRIVVTGNTVVDAALQTAELITVSENLPSVVRQHRLDKRLVGRRLILVTAHRRENWGERIAAYCTGG
;
A
#
# COMPACT_ATOMS: atom_id res chain seq x y z
N MET A 1 -2.80 -3.88 15.42
CA MET A 1 -3.31 -4.93 14.50
C MET A 1 -2.26 -5.43 13.48
N ALA A 2 -1.11 -4.76 13.27
CA ALA A 2 -0.09 -5.21 12.29
C ALA A 2 1.01 -6.16 12.83
N SER A 3 1.05 -6.42 14.15
CA SER A 3 2.11 -7.22 14.79
C SER A 3 2.36 -8.61 14.15
N PRO A 4 1.32 -9.40 13.77
CA PRO A 4 1.55 -10.67 13.10
C PRO A 4 2.29 -10.56 11.77
N LEU A 5 2.06 -9.48 11.00
CA LEU A 5 2.78 -9.24 9.73
C LEU A 5 4.24 -8.88 9.99
N TYR A 6 4.51 -8.01 10.97
CA TYR A 6 5.87 -7.66 11.36
C TYR A 6 6.67 -8.88 11.82
N GLN A 7 6.05 -9.78 12.58
CA GLN A 7 6.68 -11.02 12.99
C GLN A 7 6.89 -11.98 11.81
N PHE A 8 5.89 -12.12 10.94
CA PHE A 8 5.96 -13.01 9.78
C PHE A 8 7.13 -12.61 8.85
N PHE A 9 7.24 -11.33 8.53
CA PHE A 9 8.32 -10.81 7.69
C PHE A 9 9.60 -10.48 8.45
N ARG A 10 9.62 -10.67 9.78
CA ARG A 10 10.75 -10.31 10.66
C ARG A 10 11.17 -8.84 10.52
N MET A 11 10.18 -7.96 10.33
CA MET A 11 10.35 -6.52 10.16
C MET A 11 9.66 -5.77 11.31
N MET A 12 10.32 -5.72 12.47
CA MET A 12 9.79 -4.98 13.62
C MET A 12 10.02 -3.48 13.45
N PRO A 13 8.99 -2.64 13.61
CA PRO A 13 9.13 -1.20 13.43
C PRO A 13 9.96 -0.60 14.57
N ARG A 14 10.86 0.33 14.24
CA ARG A 14 11.58 1.15 15.23
C ARG A 14 10.65 2.12 15.96
N HIS A 15 9.68 2.67 15.23
CA HIS A 15 8.68 3.62 15.73
C HIS A 15 7.28 3.05 15.55
N SER A 16 6.47 3.11 16.60
CA SER A 16 5.06 2.74 16.56
C SER A 16 4.22 3.88 17.09
N LEU A 17 3.48 4.55 16.20
CA LEU A 17 2.62 5.67 16.55
C LEU A 17 1.28 5.15 17.09
N SER A 18 0.95 5.51 18.33
CA SER A 18 -0.31 5.14 18.98
C SER A 18 -1.36 6.21 18.72
N LEU A 19 -2.20 5.99 17.72
CA LEU A 19 -3.21 6.96 17.29
C LEU A 19 -4.47 6.87 18.16
N HIS A 20 -4.69 7.88 19.01
CA HIS A 20 -5.88 7.97 19.87
C HIS A 20 -7.00 8.73 19.16
N ARG A 21 -7.81 7.99 18.38
CA ARG A 21 -8.91 8.60 17.62
C ARG A 21 -10.14 8.85 18.51
N ARG A 22 -10.67 10.06 18.42
CA ARG A 22 -11.95 10.52 19.02
C ARG A 22 -13.10 10.49 18.01
N SER A 23 -12.81 10.35 16.72
CA SER A 23 -13.81 10.25 15.65
C SER A 23 -13.31 9.38 14.49
N GLY A 24 -14.24 8.92 13.66
CA GLY A 24 -13.97 8.17 12.43
C GLY A 24 -13.49 9.05 11.27
N ASP A 25 -13.49 10.37 11.44
CA ASP A 25 -13.27 11.33 10.35
C ASP A 25 -11.82 11.37 9.87
N LEU A 26 -11.66 11.59 8.56
CA LEU A 26 -10.35 11.72 7.91
C LEU A 26 -9.60 12.98 8.36
N ALA A 27 -10.31 14.07 8.65
CA ALA A 27 -9.71 15.31 9.15
C ALA A 27 -9.00 15.06 10.49
N HIS A 28 -9.68 14.42 11.43
CA HIS A 28 -9.10 14.10 12.73
C HIS A 28 -7.96 13.06 12.63
N LEU A 29 -8.06 12.09 11.72
CA LEU A 29 -6.95 11.17 11.45
C LEU A 29 -5.72 11.93 10.94
N THR A 30 -5.92 12.89 10.04
CA THR A 30 -4.85 13.71 9.46
C THR A 30 -4.17 14.58 10.52
N GLU A 31 -4.97 15.22 11.39
CA GLU A 31 -4.48 16.01 12.53
C GLU A 31 -3.53 15.20 13.42
N ILE A 32 -3.99 14.04 13.90
CA ILE A 32 -3.19 13.19 14.80
C ILE A 32 -1.94 12.70 14.09
N LEU A 33 -2.06 12.19 12.87
CA LEU A 33 -0.90 11.68 12.13
C LEU A 33 0.18 12.75 11.93
N LEU A 34 -0.22 13.97 11.57
CA LEU A 34 0.73 15.06 11.34
C LEU A 34 1.45 15.45 12.64
N ALA A 35 0.70 15.54 13.75
CA ALA A 35 1.25 15.85 15.06
C ALA A 35 2.23 14.77 15.56
N GLU A 36 1.93 13.49 15.32
CA GLU A 36 2.75 12.36 15.76
C GLU A 36 3.98 12.12 14.85
N LEU A 37 3.89 12.42 13.55
CA LEU A 37 5.00 12.23 12.60
C LEU A 37 6.07 13.33 12.68
N ALA A 38 5.68 14.57 12.97
CA ALA A 38 6.60 15.69 13.09
C ALA A 38 7.77 15.45 14.07
N PRO A 39 7.55 14.98 15.32
CA PRO A 39 8.65 14.71 16.24
C PRO A 39 9.53 13.55 15.79
N VAL A 40 8.98 12.53 15.13
CA VAL A 40 9.77 11.40 14.60
C VAL A 40 10.72 11.88 13.51
N LEU A 41 10.24 12.69 12.55
CA LEU A 41 11.08 13.24 11.49
C LEU A 41 12.17 14.18 12.04
N SER A 42 11.83 14.99 13.05
CA SER A 42 12.79 15.88 13.72
C SER A 42 13.88 15.09 14.48
N CYS A 43 13.51 13.97 15.09
CA CYS A 43 14.43 13.12 15.84
C CYS A 43 15.32 12.27 14.92
N GLU A 44 14.74 11.60 13.92
CA GLU A 44 15.46 10.68 13.04
C GLU A 44 16.26 11.39 11.95
N GLN A 45 15.86 12.60 11.54
CA GLN A 45 16.47 13.38 10.44
C GLN A 45 16.83 12.51 9.23
N PRO A 46 15.86 11.78 8.66
CA PRO A 46 16.16 10.82 7.61
C PRO A 46 16.61 11.55 6.33
N ALA A 47 17.54 10.94 5.60
CA ALA A 47 17.98 11.46 4.30
C ALA A 47 16.85 11.44 3.25
N ALA A 48 15.87 10.56 3.42
CA ALA A 48 14.65 10.51 2.62
C ALA A 48 13.55 9.76 3.38
N LEU A 49 12.29 10.05 3.05
CA LEU A 49 11.12 9.31 3.50
C LEU A 49 10.52 8.52 2.34
N LEU A 50 10.26 7.22 2.54
CA LEU A 50 9.49 6.41 1.60
C LEU A 50 8.05 6.25 2.08
N VAL A 51 7.10 6.57 1.22
CA VAL A 51 5.66 6.37 1.46
C VAL A 51 5.10 5.39 0.44
N HIS A 52 4.10 4.60 0.82
CA HIS A 52 3.52 3.56 -0.04
C HIS A 52 2.03 3.80 -0.29
N GLY A 53 1.62 3.70 -1.55
CA GLY A 53 0.21 3.64 -1.94
C GLY A 53 -0.52 4.97 -1.79
N ASP A 54 -1.77 4.90 -1.32
CA ASP A 54 -2.75 5.98 -1.43
C ASP A 54 -3.62 6.19 -0.18
N THR A 55 -3.14 5.72 0.97
CA THR A 55 -3.83 5.92 2.25
C THR A 55 -3.66 7.35 2.77
N THR A 56 -4.54 7.75 3.69
CA THR A 56 -4.38 9.02 4.41
C THR A 56 -3.07 9.05 5.19
N SER A 57 -2.60 7.91 5.73
CA SER A 57 -1.29 7.86 6.40
C SER A 57 -0.12 8.15 5.46
N ALA A 58 -0.13 7.61 4.23
CA ALA A 58 0.90 7.90 3.24
C ALA A 58 0.88 9.39 2.84
N MET A 59 -0.31 9.95 2.63
CA MET A 59 -0.48 11.36 2.28
C MET A 59 0.00 12.29 3.40
N THR A 60 -0.39 12.03 4.64
CA THR A 60 0.03 12.84 5.79
C THR A 60 1.53 12.70 6.05
N ALA A 61 2.12 11.53 5.86
CA ALA A 61 3.57 11.33 5.99
C ALA A 61 4.36 12.09 4.93
N ALA A 62 3.91 12.08 3.67
CA ALA A 62 4.50 12.89 2.62
C ALA A 62 4.40 14.39 2.95
N LEU A 63 3.25 14.86 3.45
CA LEU A 63 3.09 16.26 3.86
C LEU A 63 4.01 16.65 5.02
N ALA A 64 4.16 15.78 6.03
CA ALA A 64 5.06 15.99 7.15
C ALA A 64 6.52 16.09 6.70
N ALA A 65 6.96 15.18 5.81
CA ALA A 65 8.30 15.22 5.23
C ALA A 65 8.55 16.49 4.41
N TYR A 66 7.56 16.92 3.62
CA TYR A 66 7.64 18.16 2.86
C TYR A 66 7.86 19.38 3.79
N TYR A 67 7.11 19.49 4.89
CA TYR A 67 7.31 20.56 5.89
C TYR A 67 8.70 20.50 6.53
N ALA A 68 9.23 19.29 6.76
CA ALA A 68 10.56 19.08 7.30
C ALA A 68 11.68 19.19 6.25
N ARG A 69 11.37 19.46 4.98
CA ARG A 69 12.32 19.48 3.85
C ARG A 69 13.09 18.16 3.67
N VAL A 70 12.44 17.04 4.00
CA VAL A 70 12.96 15.69 3.78
C VAL A 70 12.53 15.22 2.39
N PRO A 71 13.45 14.74 1.52
CA PRO A 71 13.10 14.18 0.22
C PRO A 71 12.14 12.99 0.31
N ILE A 72 11.22 12.86 -0.65
CA ILE A 72 10.12 11.87 -0.60
C ILE A 72 10.19 10.91 -1.78
N GLY A 73 10.20 9.61 -1.51
CA GLY A 73 9.97 8.56 -2.51
C GLY A 73 8.58 7.96 -2.40
N HIS A 74 7.83 7.91 -3.49
CA HIS A 74 6.50 7.31 -3.56
C HIS A 74 6.54 5.92 -4.18
N VAL A 75 6.36 4.89 -3.35
CA VAL A 75 6.22 3.50 -3.77
C VAL A 75 4.78 3.25 -4.22
N GLU A 76 4.62 2.56 -5.35
CA GLU A 76 3.33 2.37 -6.03
C GLU A 76 2.76 3.69 -6.62
N ALA A 77 3.64 4.54 -7.15
CA ALA A 77 3.26 5.82 -7.70
C ALA A 77 2.50 5.71 -9.04
N GLY A 78 1.60 6.66 -9.29
CA GLY A 78 1.03 6.90 -10.63
C GLY A 78 -0.25 6.13 -10.99
N LEU A 79 -0.85 5.37 -10.08
CA LEU A 79 -2.19 4.81 -10.31
C LEU A 79 -3.23 5.94 -10.31
N ARG A 80 -4.15 5.96 -11.29
CA ARG A 80 -5.17 7.01 -11.43
C ARG A 80 -6.52 6.46 -11.86
N THR A 81 -7.57 7.01 -11.28
CA THR A 81 -8.95 6.86 -11.79
C THR A 81 -9.49 8.16 -12.40
N TYR A 82 -8.81 9.27 -12.17
CA TYR A 82 -9.20 10.63 -12.55
C TYR A 82 -10.54 11.08 -11.98
N ASN A 83 -11.05 10.36 -10.98
CA ASN A 83 -12.26 10.70 -10.24
C ASN A 83 -11.92 10.90 -8.76
N LYS A 84 -11.85 12.16 -8.33
CA LYS A 84 -11.47 12.53 -6.96
C LYS A 84 -12.38 11.97 -5.85
N TYR A 85 -13.58 11.51 -6.20
CA TYR A 85 -14.54 10.90 -5.27
C TYR A 85 -14.69 9.39 -5.46
N SER A 86 -13.94 8.78 -6.37
CA SER A 86 -13.98 7.33 -6.57
C SER A 86 -12.63 6.81 -7.08
N PRO A 87 -11.86 6.13 -6.23
CA PRO A 87 -12.11 5.84 -4.82
C PRO A 87 -11.88 7.05 -3.92
N PHE A 88 -12.67 7.14 -2.85
CA PHE A 88 -12.56 8.20 -1.86
C PHE A 88 -12.05 7.64 -0.52
N PRO A 89 -10.98 8.22 0.06
CA PRO A 89 -10.22 9.41 -0.36
C PRO A 89 -9.02 9.14 -1.29
N GLU A 90 -8.82 7.90 -1.71
CA GLU A 90 -7.55 7.39 -2.22
C GLU A 90 -7.06 8.09 -3.49
N GLU A 91 -7.94 8.47 -4.44
CA GLU A 91 -7.52 9.20 -5.65
C GLU A 91 -6.85 10.53 -5.31
N MET A 92 -7.40 11.26 -4.35
CA MET A 92 -6.83 12.55 -3.97
C MET A 92 -5.53 12.36 -3.18
N ASN A 93 -5.48 11.37 -2.29
CA ASN A 93 -4.27 11.06 -1.52
C ASN A 93 -3.08 10.78 -2.45
N ARG A 94 -3.20 9.86 -3.42
CA ARG A 94 -2.10 9.54 -4.35
C ARG A 94 -1.75 10.66 -5.31
N SER A 95 -2.70 11.51 -5.66
CA SER A 95 -2.45 12.69 -6.48
C SER A 95 -1.64 13.74 -5.71
N LEU A 96 -1.98 13.98 -4.44
CA LEU A 96 -1.24 14.88 -3.55
C LEU A 96 0.17 14.37 -3.27
N ILE A 97 0.33 13.09 -2.92
CA ILE A 97 1.65 12.47 -2.74
C ILE A 97 2.49 12.61 -4.01
N GLY A 98 1.90 12.36 -5.18
CA GLY A 98 2.60 12.50 -6.46
C GLY A 98 3.17 13.88 -6.73
N ARG A 99 2.57 14.95 -6.18
CA ARG A 99 3.07 16.34 -6.27
C ARG A 99 4.17 16.65 -5.26
N LEU A 100 4.18 15.96 -4.13
CA LEU A 100 5.17 16.15 -3.07
C LEU A 100 6.42 15.28 -3.27
N ALA A 101 6.29 14.16 -3.98
CA ALA A 101 7.38 13.21 -4.16
C ALA A 101 8.49 13.71 -5.10
N ASP A 102 9.74 13.44 -4.71
CA ASP A 102 10.95 13.66 -5.50
C ASP A 102 11.26 12.46 -6.41
N TRP A 103 10.88 11.25 -5.98
CA TRP A 103 11.02 10.01 -6.75
C TRP A 103 9.72 9.21 -6.79
N HIS A 104 9.44 8.63 -7.95
CA HIS A 104 8.21 7.89 -8.22
C HIS A 104 8.55 6.47 -8.69
N TYR A 105 8.24 5.48 -7.86
CA TYR A 105 8.40 4.07 -8.17
C TYR A 105 7.08 3.51 -8.69
N ALA A 106 6.91 3.59 -10.01
CA ALA A 106 5.69 3.23 -10.70
C ALA A 106 5.59 1.70 -10.90
N PRO A 107 4.45 1.07 -10.60
CA PRO A 107 4.32 -0.38 -10.73
C PRO A 107 4.19 -0.84 -12.19
N THR A 108 3.77 0.03 -13.10
CA THR A 108 3.54 -0.31 -14.51
C THR A 108 3.90 0.85 -15.45
N PRO A 109 4.13 0.58 -16.74
CA PRO A 109 4.27 1.64 -17.74
C PRO A 109 3.05 2.56 -17.85
N CYS A 110 1.84 2.05 -17.57
CA CYS A 110 0.61 2.85 -17.55
C CYS A 110 0.65 3.89 -16.42
N ALA A 111 1.08 3.47 -15.22
CA ALA A 111 1.25 4.37 -14.08
C ALA A 111 2.33 5.44 -14.35
N ARG A 112 3.44 5.05 -14.99
CA ARG A 112 4.45 6.02 -15.47
C ARG A 112 3.86 7.03 -16.45
N LYS A 113 3.05 6.58 -17.41
CA LYS A 113 2.38 7.47 -18.37
C LYS A 113 1.45 8.47 -17.68
N ALA A 114 0.71 8.04 -16.66
CA ALA A 114 -0.14 8.94 -15.88
C ALA A 114 0.67 10.05 -15.19
N LEU A 115 1.81 9.72 -14.58
CA LEU A 115 2.71 10.71 -13.96
C LEU A 115 3.30 11.69 -14.98
N LEU A 116 3.72 11.20 -16.15
CA LEU A 116 4.21 12.04 -17.25
C LEU A 116 3.14 13.03 -17.72
N ASN A 117 1.89 12.56 -17.86
CA ASN A 117 0.75 13.42 -18.24
C ASN A 117 0.45 14.49 -17.18
N GLU A 118 0.83 14.28 -15.93
CA GLU A 118 0.70 15.25 -14.83
C GLU A 118 1.87 16.24 -14.74
N GLY A 119 2.87 16.08 -15.61
CA GLY A 119 4.05 16.94 -15.70
C GLY A 119 5.21 16.53 -14.80
N VAL A 120 5.24 15.29 -14.30
CA VAL A 120 6.38 14.77 -13.54
C VAL A 120 7.56 14.52 -14.49
N ASP A 121 8.74 15.01 -14.14
CA ASP A 121 9.95 14.81 -14.93
C ASP A 121 10.28 13.32 -15.09
N SER A 122 10.53 12.88 -16.32
CA SER A 122 10.79 11.48 -16.62
C SER A 122 11.99 10.88 -15.88
N SER A 123 12.99 11.69 -15.52
CA SER A 123 14.17 11.29 -14.73
C SER A 123 13.84 10.94 -13.28
N ARG A 124 12.69 11.37 -12.78
CA ARG A 124 12.19 11.09 -11.43
C ARG A 124 11.31 9.84 -11.34
N ILE A 125 10.99 9.23 -12.49
CA ILE A 125 10.06 8.10 -12.57
C ILE A 125 10.81 6.82 -12.97
N VAL A 126 10.73 5.80 -12.12
CA VAL A 126 11.27 4.47 -12.39
C VAL A 126 10.13 3.46 -12.40
N VAL A 127 10.06 2.62 -13.45
CA VAL A 127 9.11 1.49 -13.47
C VAL A 127 9.76 0.31 -12.77
N THR A 128 9.24 -0.06 -11.60
CA THR A 128 9.84 -1.08 -10.72
C THR A 128 9.08 -2.41 -10.71
N GLY A 129 7.84 -2.42 -11.20
CA GLY A 129 6.89 -3.47 -10.81
C GLY A 129 6.26 -3.16 -9.45
N ASN A 130 5.34 -4.01 -8.99
CA ASN A 130 4.67 -3.85 -7.69
C ASN A 130 5.24 -4.81 -6.65
N THR A 131 5.64 -4.27 -5.50
CA THR A 131 6.18 -4.99 -4.33
C THR A 131 5.27 -6.10 -3.78
N VAL A 132 3.99 -6.12 -4.15
CA VAL A 132 3.07 -7.21 -3.81
C VAL A 132 3.52 -8.55 -4.39
N VAL A 133 4.18 -8.53 -5.56
CA VAL A 133 4.74 -9.75 -6.18
C VAL A 133 5.90 -10.27 -5.34
N ASP A 134 6.81 -9.38 -4.94
CA ASP A 134 7.93 -9.69 -4.05
C ASP A 134 7.43 -10.28 -2.72
N ALA A 135 6.43 -9.65 -2.11
CA ALA A 135 5.82 -10.13 -0.86
C ALA A 135 5.19 -11.53 -1.03
N ALA A 136 4.56 -11.81 -2.17
CA ALA A 136 3.97 -13.11 -2.47
C ALA A 136 5.06 -14.19 -2.65
N LEU A 137 6.12 -13.89 -3.40
CA LEU A 137 7.26 -14.80 -3.59
C LEU A 137 7.98 -15.07 -2.28
N GLN A 138 8.27 -14.03 -1.49
CA GLN A 138 8.89 -14.17 -0.17
C GLN A 138 8.01 -14.99 0.79
N THR A 139 6.69 -14.80 0.75
CA THR A 139 5.74 -15.59 1.53
C THR A 139 5.80 -17.06 1.13
N ALA A 140 5.85 -17.37 -0.17
CA ALA A 140 5.98 -18.74 -0.65
C ALA A 140 7.27 -19.40 -0.16
N GLU A 141 8.40 -18.69 -0.23
CA GLU A 141 9.69 -19.15 0.29
C GLU A 141 9.64 -19.42 1.81
N LEU A 142 9.15 -18.45 2.60
CA LEU A 142 9.05 -18.58 4.06
C LEU A 142 8.15 -19.74 4.49
N ILE A 143 7.08 -20.01 3.72
CA ILE A 143 6.18 -21.12 3.97
C ILE A 143 6.83 -22.46 3.61
N THR A 144 7.60 -22.53 2.51
CA THR A 144 8.29 -23.77 2.13
C THR A 144 9.39 -24.17 3.11
N VAL A 145 10.02 -23.18 3.77
CA VAL A 145 11.10 -23.40 4.74
C VAL A 145 10.57 -23.63 6.18
N SER A 146 9.34 -23.19 6.48
CA SER A 146 8.75 -23.32 7.81
C SER A 146 7.89 -24.58 7.93
N GLU A 147 8.27 -25.52 8.81
CA GLU A 147 7.41 -26.63 9.23
C GLU A 147 6.15 -26.15 9.99
N ASN A 148 6.15 -24.89 10.44
CA ASN A 148 5.06 -24.25 11.17
C ASN A 148 4.24 -23.32 10.27
N LEU A 149 3.55 -23.91 9.30
CA LEU A 149 2.44 -23.27 8.60
C LEU A 149 1.44 -22.68 9.60
N PRO A 150 0.96 -21.43 9.42
CA PRO A 150 -0.13 -20.89 10.23
C PRO A 150 -1.32 -21.87 10.26
N SER A 151 -1.99 -22.00 11.41
CA SER A 151 -3.11 -22.93 11.59
C SER A 151 -4.19 -22.78 10.52
N VAL A 152 -4.46 -21.55 10.08
CA VAL A 152 -5.39 -21.21 9.00
C VAL A 152 -5.01 -21.89 7.67
N VAL A 153 -3.73 -21.97 7.33
CA VAL A 153 -3.27 -22.63 6.09
C VAL A 153 -3.39 -24.15 6.21
N ARG A 154 -3.17 -24.69 7.42
CA ARG A 154 -3.35 -26.14 7.69
C ARG A 154 -4.83 -26.55 7.66
N GLN A 155 -5.73 -25.68 8.10
CA GLN A 155 -7.17 -25.92 8.17
C GLN A 155 -7.88 -25.75 6.83
N HIS A 156 -7.44 -24.84 5.98
CA HIS A 156 -8.03 -24.58 4.66
C HIS A 156 -7.24 -25.28 3.55
N ARG A 157 -7.24 -26.62 3.58
CA ARG A 157 -6.75 -27.40 2.43
C ARG A 157 -7.74 -27.27 1.27
N LEU A 158 -7.20 -27.09 0.07
CA LEU A 158 -8.00 -27.16 -1.15
C LEU A 158 -8.74 -28.50 -1.21
N ASP A 159 -10.01 -28.44 -1.61
CA ASP A 159 -10.83 -29.63 -1.77
C ASP A 159 -10.15 -30.60 -2.74
N LYS A 160 -10.05 -31.89 -2.37
CA LYS A 160 -9.44 -32.93 -3.21
C LYS A 160 -10.08 -33.02 -4.60
N ARG A 161 -11.34 -32.58 -4.75
CA ARG A 161 -12.05 -32.49 -6.04
C ARG A 161 -11.45 -31.50 -7.03
N LEU A 162 -10.56 -30.62 -6.56
CA LEU A 162 -9.85 -29.63 -7.37
C LEU A 162 -8.52 -30.15 -7.92
N VAL A 163 -8.05 -31.32 -7.48
CA VAL A 163 -6.81 -31.95 -7.98
C VAL A 163 -6.93 -32.21 -9.48
N GLY A 164 -5.89 -31.83 -10.25
CA GLY A 164 -5.86 -31.97 -11.71
C GLY A 164 -6.67 -30.93 -12.48
N ARG A 165 -7.34 -29.99 -11.80
CA ARG A 165 -8.02 -28.86 -12.46
C ARG A 165 -7.08 -27.66 -12.60
N ARG A 166 -7.31 -26.85 -13.64
CA ARG A 166 -6.69 -25.52 -13.75
C ARG A 166 -7.36 -24.59 -12.74
N LEU A 167 -6.57 -24.05 -11.82
CA LEU A 167 -7.02 -23.12 -10.79
C LEU A 167 -6.62 -21.70 -11.17
N ILE A 168 -7.52 -20.75 -10.90
CA ILE A 168 -7.26 -19.32 -11.00
C ILE A 168 -7.45 -18.73 -9.61
N LEU A 169 -6.42 -18.05 -9.10
CA LEU A 169 -6.50 -17.29 -7.85
C LEU A 169 -6.90 -15.85 -8.19
N VAL A 170 -8.03 -15.41 -7.65
CA VAL A 170 -8.51 -14.03 -7.76
C VAL A 170 -8.49 -13.40 -6.37
N THR A 171 -7.76 -12.30 -6.21
CA THR A 171 -7.73 -11.52 -4.97
C THR A 171 -8.48 -10.21 -5.18
N ALA A 172 -9.59 -10.00 -4.45
CA ALA A 172 -10.37 -8.77 -4.52
C ALA A 172 -10.09 -7.88 -3.30
N HIS A 173 -9.42 -6.75 -3.51
CA HIS A 173 -8.82 -5.95 -2.44
C HIS A 173 -9.72 -4.82 -1.89
N ARG A 174 -11.03 -4.82 -2.21
CA ARG A 174 -11.94 -3.75 -1.76
C ARG A 174 -13.24 -4.27 -1.18
N ARG A 175 -13.71 -3.64 -0.11
CA ARG A 175 -15.02 -3.92 0.52
C ARG A 175 -16.17 -3.82 -0.47
N GLU A 176 -16.08 -2.90 -1.43
CA GLU A 176 -17.08 -2.70 -2.49
C GLU A 176 -17.12 -3.82 -3.54
N ASN A 177 -16.16 -4.76 -3.50
CA ASN A 177 -16.20 -5.99 -4.30
C ASN A 177 -16.80 -7.17 -3.52
N TRP A 178 -17.11 -7.04 -2.22
CA TRP A 178 -17.65 -8.15 -1.44
C TRP A 178 -19.11 -8.44 -1.81
N GLY A 179 -19.56 -9.68 -1.58
CA GLY A 179 -20.93 -10.10 -1.89
C GLY A 179 -21.14 -10.39 -3.37
N GLU A 180 -22.25 -9.91 -3.94
CA GLU A 180 -22.67 -10.28 -5.30
C GLU A 180 -21.65 -9.90 -6.39
N ARG A 181 -20.86 -8.84 -6.19
CA ARG A 181 -19.85 -8.41 -7.17
C ARG A 181 -18.72 -9.41 -7.35
N ILE A 182 -18.21 -10.03 -6.27
CA ILE A 182 -17.19 -11.06 -6.42
C ILE A 182 -17.78 -12.35 -7.00
N ALA A 183 -19.04 -12.65 -6.67
CA ALA A 183 -19.74 -13.80 -7.23
C ALA A 183 -19.93 -13.67 -8.75
N ALA A 184 -20.26 -12.46 -9.23
CA ALA A 184 -20.42 -12.17 -10.66
C ALA A 184 -19.13 -12.42 -11.48
N TYR A 185 -17.94 -12.15 -10.92
CA TYR A 185 -16.67 -12.49 -11.58
C TYR A 185 -16.45 -14.01 -11.72
N CYS A 186 -17.01 -14.80 -10.81
CA CYS A 186 -16.86 -16.26 -10.79
C CYS A 186 -17.87 -16.99 -11.68
N THR A 187 -19.03 -16.39 -11.95
CA THR A 187 -20.07 -17.01 -12.79
C THR A 187 -19.92 -16.72 -14.27
N GLY A 188 -19.03 -15.79 -14.65
CA GLY A 188 -18.99 -15.22 -15.99
C GLY A 188 -20.23 -14.35 -16.20
N GLY A 189 -20.03 -13.05 -16.42
CA GLY A 189 -21.13 -12.18 -16.86
C GLY A 189 -21.73 -12.65 -18.17
#